data_AF-A0A536XAB5-F1
#
_entry.id   AF-A0A536XAB5-F1
#
_cell.length_a   1.000
_cell.length_b   1.000
_cell.length_c   1.000
_cell.angle_alpha   90.00
_cell.angle_beta   90.00
_cell.angle_gamma   90.00
#
_symmetry.space_group_name_H-M   'P 1'
#
loop_
_entity.id
_entity.type
_entity.pdbx_description
1 polymer ?
#
loop_
_entity_poly.entity_id
_entity_poly.type
_entity_poly.pdbx_seq_one_letter_code
_entity_poly.pdbx_strand_id
1 'polypeptide(L)' 'LGAMFTSYDKAKSARELAELGVRAGCEFDKNSNGPIRVHTVKLKE' A
#
# COMPACT_ATOMS: atom_id res chain seq x y z
N LEU A 1 -0.33 8.04 -3.84
CA LEU A 1 0.81 7.55 -4.66
C LEU A 1 2.18 7.91 -4.09
N GLY A 2 2.37 9.12 -3.55
CA GLY A 2 3.66 9.55 -2.96
C GLY A 2 4.27 8.55 -1.97
N ALA A 3 3.48 8.05 -1.00
CA ALA A 3 3.94 7.07 -0.02
C ALA A 3 4.48 5.75 -0.64
N MET A 4 3.86 5.26 -1.72
CA MET A 4 4.36 4.06 -2.40
C MET A 4 5.63 4.36 -3.19
N PHE A 5 5.71 5.52 -3.85
CA PHE A 5 6.91 5.92 -4.58
C PHE A 5 8.14 6.04 -3.66
N THR A 6 8.00 6.71 -2.52
CA THR A 6 9.11 6.92 -1.57
C THR A 6 9.59 5.65 -0.87
N SER A 7 8.74 4.62 -0.84
CA SER A 7 8.98 3.38 -0.09
C SER A 7 9.20 2.16 -0.98
N TYR A 8 9.11 2.30 -2.31
CA TYR A 8 9.18 1.19 -3.26
C TYR A 8 10.43 0.33 -3.05
N ASP A 9 11.61 0.96 -2.99
CA ASP A 9 12.90 0.27 -2.81
C ASP A 9 13.20 -0.14 -1.35
N LYS A 10 12.33 0.23 -0.40
CA LYS A 10 12.53 0.00 1.04
C LYS A 10 11.56 -1.03 1.61
N ALA A 11 10.41 -1.24 0.95
CA ALA A 11 9.40 -2.19 1.38
C ALA A 11 9.88 -3.63 1.17
N LYS A 12 9.60 -4.52 2.13
CA LYS A 12 10.04 -5.93 2.10
C LYS A 12 9.13 -6.82 1.27
N SER A 13 7.94 -6.33 0.91
CA SER A 13 6.98 -7.06 0.08
C SER A 13 6.02 -6.14 -0.65
N ALA A 14 5.44 -6.64 -1.75
CA ALA A 14 4.36 -5.96 -2.48
C ALA A 14 3.13 -5.70 -1.58
N ARG A 15 2.87 -6.59 -0.61
CA ARG A 15 1.79 -6.41 0.36
C ARG A 15 2.02 -5.17 1.23
N GLU A 16 3.20 -5.08 1.83
CA GLU A 16 3.59 -3.98 2.71
C GLU A 16 3.52 -2.64 1.97
N LEU A 17 4.07 -2.60 0.75
CA LEU A 17 4.04 -1.40 -0.07
C LEU A 17 2.60 -0.93 -0.37
N ALA A 18 1.73 -1.87 -0.76
CA ALA A 18 0.33 -1.57 -1.04
C ALA A 18 -0.42 -1.12 0.22
N GLU A 19 -0.22 -1.79 1.36
CA GLU A 19 -0.82 -1.38 2.65
C GLU A 19 -0.38 0.03 3.05
N LEU A 20 0.91 0.36 2.91
CA LEU A 20 1.43 1.70 3.20
C LEU A 20 0.77 2.77 2.33
N GLY A 21 0.59 2.49 1.04
CA GLY A 21 -0.09 3.37 0.11
C GLY A 21 -1.53 3.67 0.51
N VAL A 22 -2.29 2.64 0.89
CA VAL A 22 -3.68 2.79 1.32
C VAL A 22 -3.77 3.50 2.68
N ARG A 23 -2.88 3.19 3.63
CA ARG A 23 -2.81 3.89 4.92
C ARG A 23 -2.58 5.39 4.75
N ALA A 24 -1.66 5.77 3.87
CA ALA A 24 -1.44 7.18 3.56
C ALA A 24 -2.69 7.82 2.93
N GLY A 25 -3.45 7.07 2.12
CA GLY A 25 -4.76 7.53 1.62
C GLY A 25 -5.75 7.76 2.76
N CYS A 26 -5.88 6.79 3.67
CA CYS A 26 -6.77 6.91 4.83
C CYS A 26 -6.43 8.09 5.77
N GLU A 27 -5.16 8.46 5.87
CA GLU A 27 -4.72 9.57 6.72
C GLU A 27 -5.18 10.94 6.19
N PHE A 28 -5.23 11.12 4.86
CA PHE A 28 -5.42 12.44 4.26
C PHE A 28 -6.71 12.60 3.45
N ASP A 29 -7.31 11.51 2.98
CA ASP A 29 -8.58 11.53 2.25
C ASP A 29 -9.75 11.16 3.16
N LYS A 30 -10.66 12.12 3.35
CA LYS A 30 -11.87 11.97 4.18
C LYS A 30 -12.76 10.78 3.79
N ASN A 31 -12.68 10.32 2.54
CA ASN A 31 -13.50 9.24 2.00
C ASN A 31 -12.79 7.88 2.06
N SER A 32 -11.56 7.82 2.58
CA SER A 32 -10.76 6.62 2.69
C SER A 32 -10.57 6.29 4.17
N ASN A 33 -10.87 5.06 4.58
CA ASN A 33 -10.62 4.61 5.95
C ASN A 33 -10.39 3.10 6.00
N GLY A 34 -9.78 2.63 7.10
CA GLY A 34 -9.67 1.22 7.41
C GLY A 34 -11.01 0.58 7.80
N PRO A 35 -11.04 -0.76 7.95
CA PRO A 35 -9.90 -1.67 7.85
C PRO A 35 -9.43 -1.93 6.41
N ILE A 36 -8.12 -2.11 6.22
CA ILE A 36 -7.50 -2.31 4.90
C ILE A 36 -7.37 -3.81 4.61
N ARG A 37 -7.89 -4.26 3.47
CA ARG A 37 -7.78 -5.65 3.00
C ARG A 37 -6.89 -5.74 1.77
N VAL A 38 -5.71 -6.35 1.92
CA VAL A 38 -4.76 -6.54 0.82
C VAL A 38 -4.66 -8.00 0.41
N HIS A 39 -4.66 -8.22 -0.90
CA HIS A 39 -4.47 -9.51 -1.54
C HIS A 39 -3.19 -9.47 -2.37
N THR A 40 -2.40 -10.55 -2.31
CA THR A 40 -1.23 -10.73 -3.16
C THR A 40 -1.44 -11.90 -4.09
N VAL A 41 -0.86 -11.79 -5.29
CA VAL A 41 -0.81 -12.87 -6.28
C VAL A 41 0.65 -13.12 -6.58
N LYS A 42 1.05 -14.39 -6.69
CA LYS A 42 2.41 -14.73 -7.11
C LYS A 42 2.59 -14.32 -8.56
N LEU A 43 3.73 -13.73 -8.89
CA LEU A 43 4.09 -13.48 -10.28
C LEU A 43 4.20 -14.82 -11.00
N LYS A 44 3.69 -14.83 -12.24
CA LYS A 44 3.87 -15.95 -13.15
C LYS A 44 5.30 -15.88 -13.69
N GLU A 45 5.99 -17.01 -13.72
CA GLU A 45 7.25 -17.16 -14.46
C GLU A 45 7.02 -17.02 -15.97
#